data_AF-A0A1F2Q7Y9-F1
#
_entry.id   AF-A0A1F2Q7Y9-F1
#
_cell.length_a   1.000
_cell.length_b   1.000
_cell.length_c   1.000
_cell.angle_alpha   90.00
_cell.angle_beta   90.00
_cell.angle_gamma   90.00
#
_symmetry.space_group_name_H-M   'P 1'
#
loop_
_entity.id
_entity.type
_entity.pdbx_description
1 polymer ?
#
loop_
_entity_poly.entity_id
_entity_poly.type
_entity_poly.pdbx_seq_one_letter_code
_entity_poly.pdbx_strand_id
1 'polypeptide(L)'
;MPENPRRPSRAPWRRVLLVTGLAALAALLFLLVPAPEPAPPHTAAGTPFAWHQDERWKALEASFLRARADGCESVAPRIEATLRDGRRLLAAAASRQLEPKSAVFDELERATFELGPMVGACPGRIPNYIDLVTTMRSVVKTQSRRWDMGQLATRDRLYRMLYAGRAAVEEAMLQAPRGTVPALVRGDDEPSVTPFAEILGVRVHSGDVLVSRGGAPTSALIARGNDYPGNFSHVALVHVDGRTGAASVVEAHIERGVAVATLSEYLADVKLWVMVLRLRADLPRMAADPTLPHQAATAAVREARGHHIPYDFSMDFSDHGRLFCSEVASAAFERIGITLWMSLSRISSPGLASWLSGFGVTHFETQEPSDLEYDPQLAVVAEWRDPTTLLADHVDNAVVDAMLEGAERGDTLDYAWTLLAPARLAKLYSSALNSFGFVGPVPQGLSAAGALRTRRFVRTHAQVRDRVLRLVREFERNRGYVPPYWELVKLARRAHSQIGGGGG
;
A
#
# COMPACT_ATOMS: atom_id res chain seq x y z
N MET A 1 -60.02 61.79 -36.27
CA MET A 1 -58.92 61.51 -35.34
C MET A 1 -58.49 60.06 -35.53
N PRO A 2 -57.22 59.75 -35.85
CA PRO A 2 -56.79 58.37 -36.05
C PRO A 2 -56.36 57.74 -34.71
N GLU A 3 -56.84 56.52 -34.44
CA GLU A 3 -56.34 55.65 -33.37
C GLU A 3 -54.92 55.17 -33.68
N ASN A 4 -54.05 55.31 -32.69
CA ASN A 4 -52.65 54.91 -32.76
C ASN A 4 -52.52 53.41 -32.46
N PRO A 5 -51.92 52.57 -33.33
CA PRO A 5 -51.80 51.14 -33.07
C PRO A 5 -50.81 50.88 -31.93
N ARG A 6 -51.30 50.24 -30.86
CA ARG A 6 -50.48 49.80 -29.72
C ARG A 6 -49.38 48.85 -30.20
N ARG A 7 -48.12 49.29 -30.10
CA ARG A 7 -46.94 48.46 -30.34
C ARG A 7 -46.95 47.24 -29.39
N PRO A 8 -46.72 46.01 -29.86
CA PRO A 8 -46.60 44.85 -28.99
C PRO A 8 -45.38 45.02 -28.08
N SER A 9 -45.60 44.92 -26.76
CA SER A 9 -44.55 45.14 -25.78
C SER A 9 -43.47 44.05 -25.92
N ARG A 10 -42.26 44.43 -26.34
CA ARG A 10 -41.05 43.58 -26.32
C ARG A 10 -40.51 43.32 -24.89
N ALA A 11 -41.27 43.69 -23.86
CA ALA A 11 -40.90 43.65 -22.45
C ALA A 11 -40.80 42.26 -21.79
N PRO A 12 -41.57 41.21 -22.15
CA PRO A 12 -41.55 39.96 -21.39
C PRO A 12 -40.25 39.15 -21.64
N TRP A 13 -39.72 39.15 -22.87
CA TRP A 13 -38.50 38.40 -23.21
C TRP A 13 -37.25 38.96 -22.54
N ARG A 14 -37.13 40.30 -22.41
CA ARG A 14 -36.00 40.92 -21.69
C ARG A 14 -36.01 40.60 -20.21
N ARG A 15 -37.20 40.53 -19.59
CA ARG A 15 -37.35 40.12 -18.18
C ARG A 15 -37.01 38.65 -17.99
N VAL A 16 -37.48 37.77 -18.88
CA VAL A 16 -37.14 36.34 -18.84
C VAL A 16 -35.64 36.12 -19.02
N LEU A 17 -34.99 36.78 -19.98
CA LEU A 17 -33.53 36.69 -20.18
C LEU A 17 -32.74 37.24 -19.00
N LEU A 18 -33.20 38.32 -18.37
CA LEU A 18 -32.55 38.89 -17.19
C LEU A 18 -32.71 37.98 -15.96
N VAL A 19 -33.90 37.43 -15.73
CA VAL A 19 -34.16 36.50 -14.63
C VAL A 19 -33.39 35.20 -14.80
N THR A 20 -33.38 34.62 -16.01
CA THR A 20 -32.60 33.41 -16.31
C THR A 20 -31.10 33.66 -16.22
N GLY A 21 -30.62 34.82 -16.69
CA GLY A 21 -29.23 35.25 -16.54
C GLY A 21 -28.81 35.42 -15.08
N LEU A 22 -29.65 36.06 -14.26
CA LEU A 22 -29.42 36.20 -12.81
C LEU A 22 -29.45 34.85 -12.09
N ALA A 23 -30.37 33.96 -12.45
CA ALA A 23 -30.44 32.60 -11.89
C ALA A 23 -29.20 31.76 -12.25
N ALA A 24 -28.75 31.83 -13.51
CA ALA A 24 -27.53 31.15 -13.95
C ALA A 24 -26.28 31.72 -13.25
N LEU A 25 -26.20 33.05 -13.08
CA LEU A 25 -25.13 33.69 -12.34
C LEU A 25 -25.15 33.29 -10.86
N ALA A 26 -26.32 33.28 -10.22
CA ALA A 26 -26.47 32.84 -8.83
C ALA A 26 -26.07 31.37 -8.66
N ALA A 27 -26.45 30.50 -9.59
CA ALA A 27 -26.03 29.09 -9.59
C ALA A 27 -24.51 28.95 -9.75
N LEU A 28 -23.87 29.72 -10.63
CA LEU A 28 -22.41 29.73 -10.79
C LEU A 28 -21.70 30.23 -9.53
N LEU A 29 -22.20 31.30 -8.91
CA LEU A 29 -21.66 31.83 -7.66
C LEU A 29 -21.81 30.82 -6.51
N PHE A 30 -22.95 30.11 -6.45
CA PHE A 30 -23.15 29.03 -5.49
C PHE A 30 -22.13 27.89 -5.69
N LEU A 31 -21.83 27.53 -6.94
CA LEU A 31 -20.80 26.54 -7.26
C LEU A 31 -19.37 26.99 -6.90
N LEU A 32 -19.14 28.28 -6.66
CA LEU A 32 -17.85 28.83 -6.24
C LEU A 32 -17.72 29.05 -4.72
N VAL A 33 -18.76 28.81 -3.93
CA VAL A 33 -18.69 28.90 -2.46
C VAL A 33 -17.56 28.00 -1.95
N PRO A 34 -16.60 28.48 -1.14
CA PRO A 34 -15.51 27.66 -0.64
C PRO A 34 -16.02 26.35 -0.02
N ALA A 35 -15.31 25.25 -0.25
CA ALA A 35 -15.59 24.03 0.49
C ALA A 35 -15.15 24.25 1.95
N PRO A 36 -15.88 23.71 2.94
CA PRO A 36 -15.39 23.72 4.31
C PRO A 36 -14.05 22.98 4.37
N GLU A 37 -13.07 23.55 5.05
CA GLU A 37 -11.85 22.81 5.38
C GLU A 37 -12.20 21.70 6.38
N PRO A 38 -11.57 20.52 6.26
CA PRO A 38 -11.72 19.49 7.28
C PRO A 38 -11.36 20.05 8.64
N ALA A 39 -12.09 19.63 9.68
CA ALA A 39 -11.67 19.92 11.04
C ALA A 39 -10.25 19.38 11.27
N PRO A 40 -9.42 20.02 12.12
CA PRO A 40 -8.13 19.48 12.50
C PRO A 40 -8.30 18.02 12.94
N PRO A 41 -7.57 17.07 12.35
CA PRO A 41 -7.75 15.66 12.66
C PRO A 41 -7.39 15.37 14.11
N HIS A 42 -8.19 14.50 14.73
CA HIS A 42 -7.80 13.81 15.95
C HIS A 42 -6.87 12.66 15.56
N THR A 43 -5.56 12.90 15.61
CA THR A 43 -4.56 11.87 15.28
C THR A 43 -4.60 10.70 16.26
N ALA A 44 -4.18 9.52 15.82
CA ALA A 44 -4.01 8.40 16.71
C ALA A 44 -2.85 8.65 17.70
N ALA A 45 -2.96 8.10 18.91
CA ALA A 45 -1.88 8.18 19.88
C ALA A 45 -0.72 7.26 19.48
N GLY A 46 0.46 7.82 19.26
CA GLY A 46 1.60 7.05 18.79
C GLY A 46 2.84 7.89 18.52
N THR A 47 3.88 7.23 18.04
CA THR A 47 5.06 7.87 17.48
C THR A 47 5.48 7.04 16.28
N PRO A 48 5.72 7.67 15.11
CA PRO A 48 6.17 6.93 13.94
C PRO A 48 7.48 6.19 14.22
N PHE A 49 7.59 4.97 13.72
CA PHE A 49 8.81 4.18 13.79
C PHE A 49 9.94 4.90 13.05
N ALA A 50 11.09 4.97 13.72
CA ALA A 50 12.29 5.56 13.16
C ALA A 50 13.48 4.63 13.35
N TRP A 51 14.23 4.41 12.27
CA TRP A 51 15.40 3.53 12.29
C TRP A 51 16.56 4.07 13.10
N HIS A 52 16.79 5.39 13.05
CA HIS A 52 17.92 6.09 13.69
C HIS A 52 19.29 5.42 13.46
N GLN A 53 19.54 4.95 12.23
CA GLN A 53 20.69 4.11 11.88
C GLN A 53 21.52 4.65 10.70
N ASP A 54 21.57 5.98 10.52
CA ASP A 54 22.26 6.62 9.38
C ASP A 54 23.73 6.20 9.22
N GLU A 55 24.47 6.05 10.33
CA GLU A 55 25.86 5.57 10.29
C GLU A 55 25.96 4.11 9.86
N ARG A 56 24.98 3.28 10.24
CA ARG A 56 24.90 1.89 9.78
C ARG A 56 24.67 1.84 8.27
N TRP A 57 23.77 2.65 7.74
CA TRP A 57 23.46 2.71 6.30
C TRP A 57 24.70 3.09 5.48
N LYS A 58 25.44 4.14 5.91
CA LYS A 58 26.72 4.51 5.30
C LYS A 58 27.75 3.38 5.37
N ALA A 59 27.83 2.66 6.49
CA ALA A 59 28.76 1.55 6.66
C ALA A 59 28.41 0.35 5.76
N LEU A 60 27.12 0.05 5.58
CA LEU A 60 26.65 -0.99 4.64
C LEU A 60 26.98 -0.63 3.19
N GLU A 61 26.79 0.63 2.78
CA GLU A 61 27.18 1.12 1.46
C GLU A 61 28.69 0.96 1.22
N ALA A 62 29.51 1.37 2.19
CA ALA A 62 30.96 1.23 2.10
C ALA A 62 31.38 -0.24 2.04
N SER A 63 30.67 -1.12 2.74
CA SER A 63 30.87 -2.57 2.69
C SER A 63 30.57 -3.14 1.31
N PHE A 64 29.49 -2.69 0.68
CA PHE A 64 29.09 -3.10 -0.67
C PHE A 64 30.16 -2.69 -1.69
N LEU A 65 30.64 -1.44 -1.62
CA LEU A 65 31.69 -0.95 -2.51
C LEU A 65 33.00 -1.74 -2.37
N ARG A 66 33.40 -2.08 -1.14
CA ARG A 66 34.56 -2.96 -0.90
C ARG A 66 34.33 -4.35 -1.49
N ALA A 67 33.18 -4.96 -1.22
CA ALA A 67 32.86 -6.29 -1.75
C ALA A 67 32.87 -6.32 -3.28
N ARG A 68 32.41 -5.25 -3.95
CA ARG A 68 32.50 -5.11 -5.41
C ARG A 68 33.94 -4.99 -5.91
N ALA A 69 34.79 -4.24 -5.20
CA ALA A 69 36.19 -4.06 -5.57
C ALA A 69 37.00 -5.36 -5.38
N ASP A 70 36.72 -6.11 -4.31
CA ASP A 70 37.41 -7.36 -3.99
C ASP A 70 37.01 -8.53 -4.92
N GLY A 71 35.81 -8.46 -5.50
CA GLY A 71 35.26 -9.48 -6.37
C GLY A 71 34.71 -10.71 -5.64
N CYS A 72 33.89 -11.49 -6.32
CA CYS A 72 33.06 -12.50 -5.67
C CYS A 72 33.81 -13.71 -5.11
N GLU A 73 34.92 -14.09 -5.71
CA GLU A 73 35.74 -15.20 -5.22
C GLU A 73 36.34 -14.87 -3.84
N SER A 74 36.78 -13.62 -3.66
CA SER A 74 37.37 -13.12 -2.41
C SER A 74 36.33 -13.03 -1.28
N VAL A 75 35.11 -12.59 -1.61
CA VAL A 75 34.04 -12.37 -0.61
C VAL A 75 33.26 -13.66 -0.28
N ALA A 76 33.29 -14.66 -1.17
CA ALA A 76 32.52 -15.90 -1.00
C ALA A 76 32.71 -16.60 0.36
N PRO A 77 33.93 -16.79 0.91
CA PRO A 77 34.09 -17.44 2.21
C PRO A 77 33.36 -16.72 3.36
N ARG A 78 33.30 -15.39 3.31
CA ARG A 78 32.58 -14.57 4.30
C ARG A 78 31.07 -14.71 4.15
N ILE A 79 30.56 -14.68 2.91
CA ILE A 79 29.14 -14.94 2.63
C ILE A 79 28.74 -16.31 3.19
N GLU A 80 29.51 -17.35 2.89
CA GLU A 80 29.22 -18.70 3.35
C GLU A 80 29.28 -18.83 4.88
N ALA A 81 30.22 -18.15 5.54
CA ALA A 81 30.28 -18.11 7.00
C ALA A 81 29.04 -17.43 7.60
N THR A 82 28.68 -16.24 7.13
CA THR A 82 27.52 -15.51 7.65
C THR A 82 26.19 -16.22 7.34
N LEU A 83 26.07 -16.88 6.18
CA LEU A 83 24.92 -17.75 5.87
C LEU A 83 24.81 -18.93 6.85
N ARG A 84 25.93 -19.60 7.16
CA ARG A 84 25.95 -20.69 8.15
C ARG A 84 25.57 -20.20 9.55
N ASP A 85 26.10 -19.06 9.97
CA ASP A 85 25.77 -18.46 11.27
C ASP A 85 24.30 -18.06 11.35
N GLY A 86 23.76 -17.44 10.29
CA GLY A 86 22.34 -17.12 10.18
C GLY A 86 21.46 -18.37 10.28
N ARG A 87 21.79 -19.43 9.55
CA ARG A 87 21.05 -20.71 9.62
C ARG A 87 21.12 -21.35 11.02
N ARG A 88 22.26 -21.27 11.69
CA ARG A 88 22.40 -21.75 13.08
C ARG A 88 21.51 -20.95 14.03
N LEU A 89 21.45 -19.62 13.88
CA LEU A 89 20.58 -18.76 14.67
C LEU A 89 19.10 -19.05 14.40
N LEU A 90 18.72 -19.32 13.16
CA LEU A 90 17.36 -19.71 12.80
C LEU A 90 16.97 -21.06 13.42
N ALA A 91 17.85 -22.05 13.38
CA ALA A 91 17.61 -23.33 14.05
C ALA A 91 17.48 -23.16 15.58
N ALA A 92 18.30 -22.30 16.18
CA ALA A 92 18.21 -21.96 17.59
C ALA A 92 16.92 -21.20 17.93
N ALA A 93 16.42 -20.33 17.03
CA ALA A 93 15.16 -19.62 17.20
C ALA A 93 13.94 -20.52 17.00
N ALA A 94 14.02 -21.53 16.12
CA ALA A 94 12.94 -22.48 15.85
C ALA A 94 12.78 -23.53 16.96
N SER A 95 13.86 -23.87 17.68
CA SER A 95 13.87 -24.94 18.69
C SER A 95 13.41 -24.52 20.08
N ARG A 96 13.21 -23.22 20.34
CA ARG A 96 12.75 -22.70 21.63
C ARG A 96 11.89 -21.47 21.47
N GLN A 97 11.04 -21.20 22.46
CA GLN A 97 10.28 -19.97 22.51
C GLN A 97 11.20 -18.79 22.84
N LEU A 98 11.07 -17.71 22.08
CA LEU A 98 11.81 -16.47 22.27
C LEU A 98 10.83 -15.32 22.43
N GLU A 99 11.15 -14.44 23.37
CA GLU A 99 10.45 -13.16 23.53
C GLU A 99 10.88 -12.16 22.44
N PRO A 100 10.05 -11.13 22.13
CA PRO A 100 10.37 -10.13 21.11
C PRO A 100 11.73 -9.43 21.33
N LYS A 101 12.19 -9.30 22.58
CA LYS A 101 13.47 -8.65 22.93
C LYS A 101 14.67 -9.61 22.99
N SER A 102 14.54 -10.84 22.51
CA SER A 102 15.64 -11.81 22.51
C SER A 102 16.81 -11.35 21.63
N ALA A 103 18.03 -11.42 22.19
CA ALA A 103 19.28 -11.10 21.48
C ALA A 103 19.51 -11.97 20.22
N VAL A 104 18.89 -13.16 20.14
CA VAL A 104 18.96 -14.01 18.94
C VAL A 104 18.40 -13.28 17.72
N PHE A 105 17.32 -12.50 17.89
CA PHE A 105 16.75 -11.74 16.79
C PHE A 105 17.62 -10.55 16.41
N ASP A 106 18.34 -9.94 17.36
CA ASP A 106 19.30 -8.87 17.07
C ASP A 106 20.49 -9.40 16.26
N GLU A 107 20.96 -10.61 16.59
CA GLU A 107 22.01 -11.29 15.83
C GLU A 107 21.54 -11.69 14.43
N LEU A 108 20.30 -12.18 14.28
CA LEU A 108 19.69 -12.49 12.98
C LEU A 108 19.54 -11.23 12.10
N GLU A 109 19.04 -10.14 12.68
CA GLU A 109 18.92 -8.86 11.99
C GLU A 109 20.29 -8.35 11.54
N ARG A 110 21.29 -8.44 12.40
CA ARG A 110 22.67 -8.08 12.08
C ARG A 110 23.22 -8.94 10.93
N ALA A 111 23.11 -10.26 11.01
CA ALA A 111 23.60 -11.16 9.96
C ALA A 111 22.92 -10.90 8.62
N THR A 112 21.61 -10.63 8.63
CA THR A 112 20.84 -10.27 7.42
C THR A 112 21.39 -9.00 6.78
N PHE A 113 21.53 -7.92 7.56
CA PHE A 113 22.07 -6.67 7.03
C PHE A 113 23.55 -6.75 6.61
N GLU A 114 24.37 -7.54 7.30
CA GLU A 114 25.78 -7.75 6.91
C GLU A 114 25.91 -8.55 5.61
N LEU A 115 25.01 -9.51 5.35
CA LEU A 115 24.96 -10.27 4.10
C LEU A 115 24.58 -9.41 2.90
N GLY A 116 23.61 -8.51 3.05
CA GLY A 116 23.05 -7.69 1.96
C GLY A 116 24.11 -7.06 1.04
N PRO A 117 25.07 -6.27 1.56
CA PRO A 117 26.15 -5.68 0.77
C PRO A 117 27.02 -6.71 0.02
N MET A 118 27.36 -7.83 0.66
CA MET A 118 28.20 -8.86 0.05
C MET A 118 27.44 -9.61 -1.05
N VAL A 119 26.16 -9.90 -0.83
CA VAL A 119 25.30 -10.58 -1.80
C VAL A 119 24.93 -9.66 -2.96
N GLY A 120 24.69 -8.37 -2.71
CA GLY A 120 24.48 -7.38 -3.77
C GLY A 120 25.70 -7.23 -4.69
N ALA A 121 26.91 -7.37 -4.15
CA ALA A 121 28.13 -7.43 -4.96
C ALA A 121 28.28 -8.75 -5.73
N CYS A 122 27.59 -9.81 -5.30
CA CYS A 122 27.68 -11.17 -5.83
C CYS A 122 26.31 -11.79 -6.14
N PRO A 123 25.67 -11.37 -7.25
CA PRO A 123 24.28 -11.73 -7.57
C PRO A 123 23.99 -13.23 -7.60
N GLY A 124 24.99 -14.08 -7.92
CA GLY A 124 24.85 -15.53 -7.89
C GLY A 124 24.52 -16.11 -6.50
N ARG A 125 24.65 -15.33 -5.42
CA ARG A 125 24.32 -15.72 -4.04
C ARG A 125 22.93 -15.25 -3.57
N ILE A 126 22.22 -14.46 -4.38
CA ILE A 126 20.87 -13.96 -4.07
C ILE A 126 19.90 -15.09 -3.71
N PRO A 127 19.85 -16.24 -4.42
CA PRO A 127 18.94 -17.32 -4.04
C PRO A 127 19.14 -17.83 -2.61
N ASN A 128 20.39 -17.95 -2.13
CA ASN A 128 20.67 -18.36 -0.76
C ASN A 128 20.28 -17.30 0.27
N TYR A 129 20.32 -16.02 -0.12
CA TYR A 129 19.92 -14.93 0.74
C TYR A 129 18.40 -14.83 0.86
N ILE A 130 17.68 -15.03 -0.25
CA ILE A 130 16.21 -15.18 -0.26
C ILE A 130 15.81 -16.34 0.65
N ASP A 131 16.45 -17.51 0.52
CA ASP A 131 16.21 -18.69 1.36
C ASP A 131 16.37 -18.38 2.87
N LEU A 132 17.45 -17.70 3.25
CA LEU A 132 17.68 -17.29 4.64
C LEU A 132 16.55 -16.37 5.15
N VAL A 133 16.21 -15.33 4.40
CA VAL A 133 15.23 -14.31 4.84
C VAL A 133 13.80 -14.86 4.83
N THR A 134 13.45 -15.71 3.88
CA THR A 134 12.14 -16.38 3.86
C THR A 134 12.00 -17.37 5.01
N THR A 135 13.03 -18.16 5.30
CA THR A 135 13.06 -19.03 6.49
C THR A 135 12.97 -18.21 7.78
N MET A 136 13.68 -17.08 7.85
CA MET A 136 13.60 -16.15 8.97
C MET A 136 12.18 -15.62 9.17
N ARG A 137 11.49 -15.23 8.09
CA ARG A 137 10.09 -14.81 8.13
C ARG A 137 9.21 -15.91 8.72
N SER A 138 9.31 -17.15 8.24
CA SER A 138 8.52 -18.29 8.74
C SER A 138 8.78 -18.57 10.23
N VAL A 139 10.03 -18.53 10.67
CA VAL A 139 10.40 -18.70 12.09
C VAL A 139 9.84 -17.57 12.95
N VAL A 140 10.00 -16.32 12.54
CA VAL A 140 9.49 -15.15 13.29
C VAL A 140 7.96 -15.16 13.35
N LYS A 141 7.28 -15.51 12.24
CA LYS A 141 5.82 -15.70 12.19
C LYS A 141 5.34 -16.82 13.10
N THR A 142 6.14 -17.87 13.28
CA THR A 142 5.83 -18.94 14.22
C THR A 142 6.01 -18.50 15.66
N GLN A 143 7.03 -17.70 15.96
CA GLN A 143 7.26 -17.16 17.30
C GLN A 143 6.19 -16.15 17.71
N SER A 144 5.74 -15.30 16.78
CA SER A 144 4.75 -14.26 17.05
C SER A 144 3.35 -14.76 17.39
N ARG A 145 3.06 -16.04 17.13
CA ARG A 145 1.82 -16.72 17.52
C ARG A 145 1.54 -16.66 19.03
N ARG A 146 2.56 -16.37 19.83
CA ARG A 146 2.51 -16.34 21.29
C ARG A 146 2.86 -14.98 21.88
N TRP A 147 3.17 -14.00 21.04
CA TRP A 147 3.50 -12.65 21.48
C TRP A 147 2.22 -11.85 21.68
N ASP A 148 2.28 -10.88 22.61
CA ASP A 148 1.21 -9.90 22.76
C ASP A 148 1.32 -8.86 21.62
N MET A 149 0.38 -8.94 20.68
CA MET A 149 0.31 -8.08 19.49
C MET A 149 -0.07 -6.62 19.81
N GLY A 150 -0.51 -6.34 21.05
CA GLY A 150 -0.74 -4.98 21.56
C GLY A 150 0.52 -4.27 22.06
N GLN A 151 1.65 -4.98 22.21
CA GLN A 151 2.89 -4.39 22.70
C GLN A 151 3.72 -3.77 21.59
N LEU A 152 4.25 -2.56 21.86
CA LEU A 152 5.18 -1.88 20.95
C LEU A 152 6.41 -2.72 20.63
N ALA A 153 6.97 -3.42 21.63
CA ALA A 153 8.13 -4.28 21.44
C ALA A 153 7.88 -5.45 20.45
N THR A 154 6.65 -5.97 20.41
CA THR A 154 6.23 -7.00 19.46
C THR A 154 6.17 -6.42 18.06
N ARG A 155 5.51 -5.26 17.91
CA ARG A 155 5.39 -4.56 16.63
C ARG A 155 6.75 -4.17 16.05
N ASP A 156 7.62 -3.58 16.86
CA ASP A 156 8.99 -3.24 16.48
C ASP A 156 9.76 -4.47 16.03
N ARG A 157 9.68 -5.59 16.78
CA ARG A 157 10.39 -6.81 16.39
C ARG A 157 9.87 -7.35 15.06
N LEU A 158 8.55 -7.44 14.88
CA LEU A 158 7.97 -7.94 13.64
C LEU A 158 8.35 -7.08 12.44
N TYR A 159 8.23 -5.76 12.58
CA TYR A 159 8.62 -4.83 11.52
C TYR A 159 10.11 -4.94 11.18
N ARG A 160 10.99 -4.95 12.18
CA ARG A 160 12.43 -5.06 11.98
C ARG A 160 12.87 -6.38 11.34
N MET A 161 12.16 -7.47 11.60
CA MET A 161 12.52 -8.77 11.02
C MET A 161 11.87 -8.99 9.65
N LEU A 162 10.57 -8.70 9.50
CA LEU A 162 9.83 -9.03 8.29
C LEU A 162 10.01 -7.96 7.21
N TYR A 163 9.70 -6.69 7.50
CA TYR A 163 9.88 -5.59 6.54
C TYR A 163 11.36 -5.39 6.21
N ALA A 164 12.23 -5.34 7.22
CA ALA A 164 13.64 -5.03 6.99
C ALA A 164 14.42 -6.17 6.32
N GLY A 165 14.10 -7.43 6.64
CA GLY A 165 14.70 -8.57 5.95
C GLY A 165 14.37 -8.56 4.46
N ARG A 166 13.11 -8.29 4.13
CA ARG A 166 12.64 -8.06 2.76
C ARG A 166 13.33 -6.89 2.08
N ALA A 167 13.37 -5.72 2.73
CA ALA A 167 14.02 -4.54 2.17
C ALA A 167 15.51 -4.82 1.87
N ALA A 168 16.21 -5.54 2.77
CA ALA A 168 17.60 -5.89 2.57
C ALA A 168 17.82 -6.87 1.39
N VAL A 169 16.87 -7.77 1.13
CA VAL A 169 16.87 -8.64 -0.07
C VAL A 169 16.66 -7.81 -1.33
N GLU A 170 15.70 -6.89 -1.32
CA GLU A 170 15.40 -6.02 -2.46
C GLU A 170 16.57 -5.11 -2.83
N GLU A 171 17.25 -4.55 -1.82
CA GLU A 171 18.49 -3.80 -2.05
C GLU A 171 19.54 -4.63 -2.78
N ALA A 172 19.73 -5.90 -2.39
CA ALA A 172 20.65 -6.79 -3.09
C ALA A 172 20.16 -7.13 -4.51
N MET A 173 18.86 -7.33 -4.70
CA MET A 173 18.25 -7.61 -6.01
C MET A 173 18.42 -6.44 -6.99
N LEU A 174 18.30 -5.20 -6.53
CA LEU A 174 18.48 -4.00 -7.36
C LEU A 174 19.89 -3.88 -7.93
N GLN A 175 20.89 -4.47 -7.28
CA GLN A 175 22.28 -4.50 -7.76
C GLN A 175 22.55 -5.64 -8.76
N ALA A 176 21.61 -6.57 -8.90
CA ALA A 176 21.75 -7.71 -9.78
C ALA A 176 21.47 -7.34 -11.26
N PRO A 177 22.12 -8.00 -12.23
CA PRO A 177 21.75 -7.87 -13.63
C PRO A 177 20.29 -8.25 -13.87
N ARG A 178 19.62 -7.55 -14.79
CA ARG A 178 18.21 -7.83 -15.13
C ARG A 178 18.03 -9.30 -15.54
N GLY A 179 16.94 -9.91 -15.06
CA GLY A 179 16.59 -11.30 -15.36
C GLY A 179 17.34 -12.36 -14.55
N THR A 180 18.22 -11.97 -13.61
CA THR A 180 18.94 -12.94 -12.76
C THR A 180 18.23 -13.24 -11.44
N VAL A 181 17.25 -12.42 -11.07
CA VAL A 181 16.48 -12.54 -9.84
C VAL A 181 15.13 -13.20 -10.14
N PRO A 182 14.71 -14.23 -9.38
CA PRO A 182 13.41 -14.84 -9.57
C PRO A 182 12.28 -13.87 -9.21
N ALA A 183 11.26 -13.81 -10.04
CA ALA A 183 10.06 -13.01 -9.76
C ALA A 183 9.19 -13.62 -8.66
N LEU A 184 9.12 -14.96 -8.59
CA LEU A 184 8.37 -15.70 -7.59
C LEU A 184 9.31 -16.14 -6.45
N VAL A 185 8.94 -15.77 -5.23
CA VAL A 185 9.50 -16.28 -3.98
C VAL A 185 8.43 -17.12 -3.29
N ARG A 186 8.70 -18.40 -3.08
CA ARG A 186 7.79 -19.28 -2.32
C ARG A 186 7.93 -19.03 -0.82
N GLY A 187 6.82 -19.10 -0.11
CA GLY A 187 6.76 -19.07 1.34
C GLY A 187 6.41 -20.44 1.91
N ASP A 188 5.61 -20.45 2.96
CA ASP A 188 5.18 -21.65 3.68
C ASP A 188 4.19 -22.47 2.84
N ASP A 189 4.32 -23.81 2.89
CA ASP A 189 3.31 -24.73 2.36
C ASP A 189 2.19 -24.92 3.40
N GLU A 190 1.47 -23.84 3.69
CA GLU A 190 0.35 -23.84 4.64
C GLU A 190 -0.83 -24.64 4.05
N PRO A 191 -1.27 -25.75 4.67
CA PRO A 191 -2.26 -26.64 4.09
C PRO A 191 -3.66 -26.00 4.02
N SER A 192 -4.42 -26.36 2.98
CA SER A 192 -5.84 -26.05 2.87
C SER A 192 -6.59 -27.14 2.10
N VAL A 193 -7.83 -27.38 2.48
CA VAL A 193 -8.76 -28.30 1.80
C VAL A 193 -9.75 -27.57 0.90
N THR A 194 -9.74 -26.23 0.90
CA THR A 194 -10.68 -25.44 0.10
C THR A 194 -10.38 -25.56 -1.40
N PRO A 195 -11.35 -25.33 -2.29
CA PRO A 195 -11.12 -25.31 -3.74
C PRO A 195 -9.98 -24.35 -4.09
N PHE A 196 -9.17 -24.69 -5.10
CA PHE A 196 -8.01 -23.90 -5.50
C PHE A 196 -7.92 -23.74 -7.01
N ALA A 197 -7.16 -22.73 -7.42
CA ALA A 197 -6.73 -22.53 -8.80
C ALA A 197 -5.21 -22.38 -8.85
N GLU A 198 -4.61 -22.81 -9.96
CA GLU A 198 -3.19 -22.57 -10.24
C GLU A 198 -3.02 -21.16 -10.80
N ILE A 199 -2.33 -20.30 -10.06
CA ILE A 199 -2.08 -18.90 -10.43
C ILE A 199 -0.57 -18.70 -10.50
N LEU A 200 -0.03 -18.48 -11.70
CA LEU A 200 1.40 -18.20 -11.93
C LEU A 200 2.34 -19.17 -11.18
N GLY A 201 1.99 -20.46 -11.13
CA GLY A 201 2.78 -21.52 -10.49
C GLY A 201 2.57 -21.68 -8.97
N VAL A 202 1.52 -21.09 -8.41
CA VAL A 202 1.12 -21.21 -7.00
C VAL A 202 -0.32 -21.68 -6.90
N ARG A 203 -0.58 -22.65 -6.02
CA ARG A 203 -1.92 -23.05 -5.61
C ARG A 203 -2.52 -21.98 -4.70
N VAL A 204 -3.42 -21.20 -5.26
CA VAL A 204 -4.17 -20.19 -4.52
C VAL A 204 -5.56 -20.74 -4.25
N HIS A 205 -5.90 -20.79 -2.97
CA HIS A 205 -7.08 -21.42 -2.44
C HIS A 205 -8.20 -20.38 -2.20
N SER A 206 -9.45 -20.82 -2.26
CA SER A 206 -10.59 -20.00 -1.84
C SER A 206 -10.42 -19.66 -0.36
N GLY A 207 -10.54 -18.38 -0.04
CA GLY A 207 -10.27 -17.82 1.28
C GLY A 207 -8.80 -17.38 1.49
N ASP A 208 -7.92 -17.52 0.50
CA ASP A 208 -6.64 -16.82 0.54
C ASP A 208 -6.86 -15.30 0.40
N VAL A 209 -5.98 -14.52 1.01
CA VAL A 209 -5.96 -13.06 0.92
C VAL A 209 -4.77 -12.63 0.08
N LEU A 210 -5.02 -11.82 -0.94
CA LEU A 210 -3.96 -11.19 -1.72
C LEU A 210 -3.71 -9.79 -1.17
N VAL A 211 -2.48 -9.51 -0.74
CA VAL A 211 -2.03 -8.14 -0.47
C VAL A 211 -1.14 -7.68 -1.61
N SER A 212 -1.37 -6.47 -2.11
CA SER A 212 -0.69 -6.00 -3.32
C SER A 212 -0.29 -4.53 -3.27
N ARG A 213 0.68 -4.18 -4.11
CA ARG A 213 1.16 -2.81 -4.33
C ARG A 213 0.80 -2.38 -5.74
N GLY A 214 -0.14 -1.44 -5.86
CA GLY A 214 -0.52 -0.88 -7.17
C GLY A 214 0.51 0.10 -7.73
N GLY A 215 0.49 0.39 -9.02
CA GLY A 215 1.39 1.39 -9.63
C GLY A 215 1.04 2.86 -9.38
N ALA A 216 -0.06 3.15 -8.68
CA ALA A 216 -0.56 4.52 -8.52
C ALA A 216 0.14 5.28 -7.38
N PRO A 217 0.27 6.63 -7.47
CA PRO A 217 0.79 7.44 -6.38
C PRO A 217 -0.01 7.31 -5.08
N THR A 218 -1.34 7.17 -5.17
CA THR A 218 -2.21 6.97 -4.01
C THR A 218 -1.95 5.63 -3.34
N SER A 219 -1.59 4.60 -4.12
CA SER A 219 -1.16 3.31 -3.57
C SER A 219 0.15 3.46 -2.78
N ALA A 220 1.10 4.29 -3.23
CA ALA A 220 2.32 4.57 -2.48
C ALA A 220 2.00 5.32 -1.18
N LEU A 221 1.06 6.28 -1.23
CA LEU A 221 0.59 6.97 -0.04
C LEU A 221 -0.01 6.03 1.01
N ILE A 222 -0.86 5.07 0.61
CA ILE A 222 -1.44 4.09 1.55
C ILE A 222 -0.33 3.22 2.15
N ALA A 223 0.55 2.68 1.31
CA ALA A 223 1.63 1.81 1.79
C ALA A 223 2.55 2.52 2.79
N ARG A 224 2.87 3.81 2.58
CA ARG A 224 3.84 4.57 3.38
C ARG A 224 3.22 5.43 4.48
N GLY A 225 1.95 5.79 4.34
CA GLY A 225 1.26 6.80 5.14
C GLY A 225 0.71 6.24 6.45
N ASN A 226 1.59 5.70 7.29
CA ASN A 226 1.27 5.29 8.66
C ASN A 226 2.54 5.26 9.52
N ASP A 227 2.40 5.00 10.83
CA ASP A 227 3.51 5.00 11.78
C ASP A 227 4.56 3.91 11.50
N TYR A 228 4.22 2.86 10.73
CA TYR A 228 5.13 1.77 10.32
C TYR A 228 5.07 1.55 8.79
N PRO A 229 5.72 2.42 8.00
CA PRO A 229 5.61 2.42 6.55
C PRO A 229 5.84 1.04 5.92
N GLY A 230 4.84 0.51 5.21
CA GLY A 230 4.84 -0.83 4.62
C GLY A 230 5.12 -0.85 3.12
N ASN A 231 4.68 -1.95 2.48
CA ASN A 231 4.84 -2.21 1.04
C ASN A 231 3.52 -2.48 0.32
N PHE A 232 2.42 -2.70 1.04
CA PHE A 232 1.14 -3.08 0.44
C PHE A 232 0.10 -1.98 0.64
N SER A 233 -0.75 -1.82 -0.37
CA SER A 233 -1.72 -0.74 -0.47
C SER A 233 -3.14 -1.22 -0.79
N HIS A 234 -3.30 -2.51 -1.05
CA HIS A 234 -4.58 -3.08 -1.46
C HIS A 234 -4.72 -4.52 -0.98
N VAL A 235 -5.94 -4.91 -0.63
CA VAL A 235 -6.32 -6.25 -0.18
C VAL A 235 -7.42 -6.78 -1.10
N ALA A 236 -7.32 -8.05 -1.47
CA ALA A 236 -8.34 -8.78 -2.21
C ALA A 236 -8.60 -10.15 -1.55
N LEU A 237 -9.87 -10.58 -1.51
CA LEU A 237 -10.25 -11.89 -1.00
C LEU A 237 -10.49 -12.86 -2.16
N VAL A 238 -9.77 -13.99 -2.18
CA VAL A 238 -9.88 -14.98 -3.25
C VAL A 238 -11.09 -15.89 -3.04
N HIS A 239 -11.86 -16.09 -4.11
CA HIS A 239 -12.89 -17.11 -4.20
C HIS A 239 -12.60 -18.04 -5.37
N VAL A 240 -12.65 -19.34 -5.13
CA VAL A 240 -12.61 -20.36 -6.18
C VAL A 240 -13.91 -21.15 -6.13
N ASP A 241 -14.65 -21.17 -7.23
CA ASP A 241 -15.90 -21.91 -7.33
C ASP A 241 -15.65 -23.42 -7.28
N GLY A 242 -16.23 -24.11 -6.29
CA GLY A 242 -15.97 -25.53 -6.05
C GLY A 242 -16.50 -26.48 -7.12
N ARG A 243 -17.34 -26.02 -8.07
CA ARG A 243 -17.88 -26.85 -9.16
C ARG A 243 -17.12 -26.67 -10.46
N THR A 244 -16.76 -25.44 -10.77
CA THR A 244 -16.18 -25.02 -12.06
C THR A 244 -14.67 -24.80 -11.99
N GLY A 245 -14.11 -24.61 -10.78
CA GLY A 245 -12.72 -24.22 -10.59
C GLY A 245 -12.43 -22.76 -11.00
N ALA A 246 -13.46 -21.96 -11.32
CA ALA A 246 -13.28 -20.58 -11.72
C ALA A 246 -12.82 -19.72 -10.53
N ALA A 247 -11.70 -19.01 -10.71
CA ALA A 247 -11.15 -18.10 -9.72
C ALA A 247 -11.63 -16.66 -9.94
N SER A 248 -11.99 -16.01 -8.84
CA SER A 248 -12.40 -14.61 -8.76
C SER A 248 -11.85 -13.98 -7.48
N VAL A 249 -11.76 -12.66 -7.46
CA VAL A 249 -11.40 -11.90 -6.26
C VAL A 249 -12.52 -10.91 -5.91
N VAL A 250 -12.72 -10.69 -4.61
CA VAL A 250 -13.54 -9.60 -4.10
C VAL A 250 -12.60 -8.49 -3.67
N GLU A 251 -12.83 -7.27 -4.16
CA GLU A 251 -11.99 -6.09 -3.94
C GLU A 251 -12.86 -4.85 -3.73
N ALA A 252 -12.37 -3.87 -2.97
CA ALA A 252 -13.03 -2.57 -2.84
C ALA A 252 -12.19 -1.48 -3.50
N HIS A 253 -12.73 -0.86 -4.55
CA HIS A 253 -12.05 0.21 -5.29
C HIS A 253 -12.61 1.58 -4.92
N ILE A 254 -11.73 2.58 -4.83
CA ILE A 254 -12.07 3.98 -4.54
C ILE A 254 -13.19 4.48 -5.47
N GLU A 255 -13.14 4.09 -6.75
CA GLU A 255 -13.99 4.58 -7.82
C GLU A 255 -15.42 4.01 -7.79
N ARG A 256 -15.58 2.75 -7.36
CA ARG A 256 -16.82 1.99 -7.54
C ARG A 256 -17.26 1.14 -6.33
N GLY A 257 -16.55 1.18 -5.22
CA GLY A 257 -16.84 0.32 -4.07
C GLY A 257 -16.46 -1.14 -4.32
N VAL A 258 -17.19 -2.04 -3.67
CA VAL A 258 -16.90 -3.48 -3.72
C VAL A 258 -17.31 -4.08 -5.05
N ALA A 259 -16.41 -4.83 -5.68
CA ALA A 259 -16.64 -5.53 -6.93
C ALA A 259 -16.06 -6.95 -6.88
N VAL A 260 -16.59 -7.82 -7.73
CA VAL A 260 -16.02 -9.14 -8.00
C VAL A 260 -15.34 -9.11 -9.35
N ALA A 261 -14.02 -9.29 -9.37
CA ALA A 261 -13.24 -9.40 -10.59
C ALA A 261 -12.86 -10.86 -10.86
N THR A 262 -12.78 -11.23 -12.13
CA THR A 262 -12.09 -12.46 -12.54
C THR A 262 -10.60 -12.34 -12.23
N LEU A 263 -9.91 -13.46 -12.08
CA LEU A 263 -8.46 -13.43 -11.88
C LEU A 263 -7.71 -12.76 -13.05
N SER A 264 -8.18 -12.95 -14.28
CA SER A 264 -7.61 -12.28 -15.46
C SER A 264 -7.74 -10.76 -15.39
N GLU A 265 -8.88 -10.24 -14.92
CA GLU A 265 -9.06 -8.79 -14.73
C GLU A 265 -8.16 -8.28 -13.62
N TYR A 266 -8.06 -9.00 -12.49
CA TYR A 266 -7.17 -8.64 -11.38
C TYR A 266 -5.70 -8.52 -11.78
N LEU A 267 -5.22 -9.47 -12.61
CA LEU A 267 -3.83 -9.52 -13.08
C LEU A 267 -3.55 -8.56 -14.25
N ALA A 268 -4.57 -8.04 -14.93
CA ALA A 268 -4.40 -7.08 -16.02
C ALA A 268 -3.99 -5.69 -15.51
N ASP A 269 -4.37 -5.35 -14.28
CA ASP A 269 -3.97 -4.12 -13.60
C ASP A 269 -2.48 -4.17 -13.21
N VAL A 270 -1.82 -3.00 -13.23
CA VAL A 270 -0.41 -2.89 -12.81
C VAL A 270 -0.29 -3.21 -11.31
N LYS A 271 0.19 -4.41 -11.00
CA LYS A 271 0.61 -4.82 -9.66
C LYS A 271 2.14 -4.89 -9.65
N LEU A 272 2.77 -3.97 -8.93
CA LEU A 272 4.22 -3.98 -8.70
C LEU A 272 4.62 -5.19 -7.87
N TRP A 273 3.68 -5.67 -7.02
CA TRP A 273 3.88 -6.75 -6.09
C TRP A 273 2.55 -7.37 -5.67
N VAL A 274 2.52 -8.69 -5.54
CA VAL A 274 1.44 -9.45 -4.90
C VAL A 274 2.01 -10.48 -3.91
N MET A 275 1.43 -10.58 -2.72
CA MET A 275 1.69 -11.62 -1.74
C MET A 275 0.40 -12.38 -1.42
N VAL A 276 0.51 -13.70 -1.31
CA VAL A 276 -0.58 -14.59 -0.88
C VAL A 276 -0.45 -14.88 0.61
N LEU A 277 -1.50 -14.57 1.34
CA LEU A 277 -1.66 -14.87 2.75
C LEU A 277 -2.76 -15.92 2.94
N ARG A 278 -2.52 -16.90 3.81
CA ARG A 278 -3.47 -17.98 4.09
C ARG A 278 -3.69 -18.10 5.59
N LEU A 279 -4.94 -18.28 6.01
CA LEU A 279 -5.26 -18.63 7.39
C LEU A 279 -4.58 -19.94 7.77
N ARG A 280 -3.95 -19.97 8.93
CA ARG A 280 -3.30 -21.18 9.42
C ARG A 280 -4.32 -22.28 9.72
N ALA A 281 -4.03 -23.49 9.28
CA ALA A 281 -4.86 -24.67 9.48
C ALA A 281 -4.96 -25.10 10.95
N ASP A 282 -4.00 -24.70 11.78
CA ASP A 282 -3.96 -25.01 13.22
C ASP A 282 -4.74 -24.02 14.10
N LEU A 283 -5.41 -23.01 13.51
CA LEU A 283 -6.34 -22.17 14.26
C LEU A 283 -7.52 -23.01 14.78
N PRO A 284 -8.00 -22.81 16.03
CA PRO A 284 -9.07 -23.63 16.59
C PRO A 284 -10.34 -23.72 15.72
N ARG A 285 -10.70 -22.63 15.05
CA ARG A 285 -11.84 -22.59 14.10
C ARG A 285 -11.58 -23.43 12.85
N MET A 286 -10.36 -23.37 12.30
CA MET A 286 -9.97 -24.13 11.10
C MET A 286 -9.82 -25.62 11.39
N ALA A 287 -9.36 -25.98 12.59
CA ALA A 287 -9.32 -27.37 13.04
C ALA A 287 -10.73 -27.98 13.20
N ALA A 288 -11.72 -27.15 13.60
CA ALA A 288 -13.10 -27.57 13.75
C ALA A 288 -13.85 -27.69 12.41
N ASP A 289 -13.66 -26.71 11.51
CA ASP A 289 -14.19 -26.76 10.14
C ASP A 289 -13.18 -26.12 9.16
N PRO A 290 -12.40 -26.93 8.43
CA PRO A 290 -11.37 -26.43 7.52
C PRO A 290 -11.95 -25.85 6.22
N THR A 291 -13.27 -25.91 6.02
CA THR A 291 -13.93 -25.34 4.83
C THR A 291 -14.40 -23.89 5.03
N LEU A 292 -14.34 -23.36 6.26
CA LEU A 292 -14.79 -22.01 6.59
C LEU A 292 -14.20 -20.89 5.70
N PRO A 293 -12.92 -20.90 5.28
CA PRO A 293 -12.40 -19.86 4.38
C PRO A 293 -13.12 -19.82 3.03
N HIS A 294 -13.51 -20.97 2.50
CA HIS A 294 -14.33 -21.04 1.28
C HIS A 294 -15.73 -20.47 1.52
N GLN A 295 -16.37 -20.84 2.63
CA GLN A 295 -17.70 -20.34 2.99
C GLN A 295 -17.72 -18.82 3.13
N ALA A 296 -16.70 -18.24 3.80
CA ALA A 296 -16.52 -16.81 3.96
C ALA A 296 -16.36 -16.10 2.61
N ALA A 297 -15.48 -16.61 1.73
CA ALA A 297 -15.27 -16.06 0.39
C ALA A 297 -16.52 -16.16 -0.50
N THR A 298 -17.25 -17.28 -0.45
CA THR A 298 -18.51 -17.45 -1.18
C THR A 298 -19.58 -16.48 -0.68
N ALA A 299 -19.68 -16.26 0.63
CA ALA A 299 -20.59 -15.28 1.19
C ALA A 299 -20.26 -13.85 0.73
N ALA A 300 -18.98 -13.48 0.72
CA ALA A 300 -18.52 -12.17 0.24
C ALA A 300 -18.85 -11.96 -1.26
N VAL A 301 -18.61 -12.96 -2.11
CA VAL A 301 -18.99 -12.90 -3.54
C VAL A 301 -20.50 -12.73 -3.70
N ARG A 302 -21.31 -13.48 -2.94
CA ARG A 302 -22.77 -13.39 -3.00
C ARG A 302 -23.26 -12.00 -2.59
N GLU A 303 -22.67 -11.44 -1.55
CA GLU A 303 -23.02 -10.12 -1.05
C GLU A 303 -22.68 -9.00 -2.05
N ALA A 304 -21.43 -8.99 -2.54
CA ALA A 304 -20.95 -8.02 -3.53
C ALA A 304 -21.73 -8.08 -4.86
N ARG A 305 -22.29 -9.24 -5.22
CA ARG A 305 -23.18 -9.39 -6.39
C ARG A 305 -24.64 -9.07 -6.08
N GLY A 306 -25.05 -9.19 -4.82
CA GLY A 306 -26.43 -9.03 -4.39
C GLY A 306 -26.86 -7.57 -4.25
N HIS A 307 -25.93 -6.68 -3.89
CA HIS A 307 -26.17 -5.25 -3.79
C HIS A 307 -24.88 -4.44 -3.93
N HIS A 308 -25.02 -3.13 -4.15
CA HIS A 308 -23.89 -2.20 -4.20
C HIS A 308 -23.40 -1.86 -2.80
N ILE A 309 -22.12 -2.10 -2.53
CA ILE A 309 -21.45 -1.71 -1.28
C ILE A 309 -20.47 -0.56 -1.60
N PRO A 310 -20.72 0.67 -1.13
CA PRO A 310 -19.86 1.81 -1.41
C PRO A 310 -18.46 1.66 -0.79
N TYR A 311 -17.48 2.36 -1.36
CA TYR A 311 -16.14 2.46 -0.76
C TYR A 311 -16.19 3.32 0.51
N ASP A 312 -15.54 2.86 1.57
CA ASP A 312 -15.39 3.66 2.80
C ASP A 312 -14.15 4.56 2.77
N PHE A 313 -14.37 5.86 2.59
CA PHE A 313 -13.31 6.87 2.69
C PHE A 313 -13.00 7.26 4.13
N SER A 314 -13.91 7.00 5.07
CA SER A 314 -13.74 7.41 6.47
C SER A 314 -12.76 6.51 7.23
N MET A 315 -12.52 5.31 6.69
CA MET A 315 -11.70 4.23 7.23
C MET A 315 -12.23 3.69 8.57
N ASP A 316 -13.55 3.69 8.73
CA ASP A 316 -14.29 3.15 9.86
C ASP A 316 -14.55 1.66 9.67
N PHE A 317 -13.60 0.84 10.14
CA PHE A 317 -13.71 -0.62 10.03
C PHE A 317 -14.78 -1.25 10.95
N SER A 318 -15.54 -0.44 11.70
CA SER A 318 -16.62 -0.92 12.57
C SER A 318 -18.00 -0.92 11.91
N ASP A 319 -18.17 -0.22 10.78
CA ASP A 319 -19.41 -0.15 10.00
C ASP A 319 -19.28 -0.82 8.63
N HIS A 320 -19.74 -2.08 8.56
CA HIS A 320 -19.74 -2.88 7.32
C HIS A 320 -20.73 -2.41 6.24
N GLY A 321 -21.44 -1.28 6.44
CA GLY A 321 -22.31 -0.68 5.42
C GLY A 321 -21.55 -0.06 4.24
N ARG A 322 -20.25 0.16 4.39
CA ARG A 322 -19.29 0.57 3.36
C ARG A 322 -17.99 -0.17 3.64
N LEU A 323 -17.21 -0.46 2.61
CA LEU A 323 -15.98 -1.22 2.79
C LEU A 323 -14.82 -0.54 2.07
N PHE A 324 -13.70 -0.33 2.74
CA PHE A 324 -12.40 -0.16 2.08
C PHE A 324 -11.72 -1.52 1.86
N CYS A 325 -10.59 -1.54 1.15
CA CYS A 325 -10.03 -2.79 0.62
C CYS A 325 -9.75 -3.87 1.70
N SER A 326 -9.20 -3.48 2.86
CA SER A 326 -8.95 -4.41 3.97
C SER A 326 -10.22 -5.03 4.55
N GLU A 327 -11.32 -4.27 4.59
CA GLU A 327 -12.58 -4.73 5.17
C GLU A 327 -13.23 -5.86 4.39
N VAL A 328 -12.94 -5.97 3.09
CA VAL A 328 -13.40 -7.10 2.29
C VAL A 328 -12.93 -8.43 2.89
N ALA A 329 -11.72 -8.47 3.44
CA ALA A 329 -11.20 -9.64 4.14
C ALA A 329 -11.67 -9.70 5.59
N SER A 330 -11.55 -8.60 6.36
CA SER A 330 -11.87 -8.63 7.79
C SER A 330 -13.36 -8.90 8.05
N ALA A 331 -14.28 -8.27 7.31
CA ALA A 331 -15.72 -8.50 7.41
C ALA A 331 -16.10 -9.94 7.04
N ALA A 332 -15.44 -10.53 6.04
CA ALA A 332 -15.68 -11.91 5.63
C ALA A 332 -15.24 -12.90 6.72
N PHE A 333 -14.07 -12.68 7.35
CA PHE A 333 -13.56 -13.58 8.38
C PHE A 333 -14.20 -13.38 9.75
N GLU A 334 -14.65 -12.17 10.09
CA GLU A 334 -15.39 -11.89 11.31
C GLU A 334 -16.65 -12.77 11.41
N ARG A 335 -17.34 -12.98 10.28
CA ARG A 335 -18.55 -13.83 10.20
C ARG A 335 -18.31 -15.29 10.57
N ILE A 336 -17.08 -15.78 10.42
CA ILE A 336 -16.68 -17.14 10.84
C ILE A 336 -15.95 -17.14 12.19
N GLY A 337 -15.97 -16.01 12.91
CA GLY A 337 -15.40 -15.85 14.24
C GLY A 337 -13.87 -15.76 14.25
N ILE A 338 -13.27 -15.21 13.19
CA ILE A 338 -11.83 -14.90 13.12
C ILE A 338 -11.67 -13.39 12.99
N THR A 339 -11.03 -12.77 13.98
CA THR A 339 -10.69 -11.34 13.96
C THR A 339 -9.26 -11.17 13.47
N LEU A 340 -9.10 -10.79 12.21
CA LEU A 340 -7.80 -10.40 11.64
C LEU A 340 -7.39 -8.99 12.07
N TRP A 341 -6.17 -8.58 11.72
CA TRP A 341 -5.54 -7.34 12.18
C TRP A 341 -5.37 -7.31 13.69
N MET A 342 -4.70 -8.34 14.24
CA MET A 342 -4.38 -8.40 15.67
C MET A 342 -3.55 -7.21 16.19
N SER A 343 -2.96 -6.42 15.29
CA SER A 343 -2.36 -5.12 15.59
C SER A 343 -2.81 -4.13 14.52
N LEU A 344 -3.49 -3.05 14.93
CA LEU A 344 -3.96 -2.00 14.03
C LEU A 344 -2.88 -0.96 13.77
N SER A 345 -2.78 -0.47 12.55
CA SER A 345 -1.93 0.66 12.23
C SER A 345 -2.47 1.96 12.80
N ARG A 346 -1.53 2.85 13.11
CA ARG A 346 -1.80 4.19 13.62
C ARG A 346 -1.19 5.22 12.69
N ILE A 347 -1.86 6.35 12.63
CA ILE A 347 -1.45 7.53 11.87
C ILE A 347 -1.38 8.68 12.88
N SER A 348 -0.21 8.83 13.51
CA SER A 348 -0.03 9.83 14.57
C SER A 348 0.51 11.16 14.04
N SER A 349 1.06 11.18 12.82
CA SER A 349 1.68 12.36 12.19
C SER A 349 0.62 13.41 11.79
N PRO A 350 0.68 14.66 12.31
CA PRO A 350 -0.35 15.68 12.05
C PRO A 350 -0.48 16.11 10.58
N GLY A 351 0.64 16.24 9.86
CA GLY A 351 0.67 16.62 8.45
C GLY A 351 0.05 15.55 7.56
N LEU A 352 0.43 14.28 7.78
CA LEU A 352 -0.19 13.15 7.10
C LEU A 352 -1.69 13.06 7.40
N ALA A 353 -2.08 13.14 8.67
CA ALA A 353 -3.49 13.09 9.05
C ALA A 353 -4.30 14.24 8.43
N SER A 354 -3.70 15.43 8.31
CA SER A 354 -4.32 16.58 7.64
C SER A 354 -4.55 16.30 6.15
N TRP A 355 -3.56 15.74 5.45
CA TRP A 355 -3.70 15.34 4.06
C TRP A 355 -4.79 14.29 3.86
N LEU A 356 -4.79 13.24 4.69
CA LEU A 356 -5.78 12.17 4.63
C LEU A 356 -7.20 12.66 4.98
N SER A 357 -7.34 13.57 5.95
CA SER A 357 -8.60 14.27 6.24
C SER A 357 -9.11 15.03 5.02
N GLY A 358 -8.19 15.64 4.26
CA GLY A 358 -8.47 16.29 3.00
C GLY A 358 -9.09 15.36 1.94
N PHE A 359 -8.85 14.05 2.05
CA PHE A 359 -9.45 13.00 1.20
C PHE A 359 -10.72 12.37 1.80
N GLY A 360 -11.07 12.70 3.04
CA GLY A 360 -12.27 12.19 3.71
C GLY A 360 -12.03 11.16 4.81
N VAL A 361 -10.76 10.87 5.15
CA VAL A 361 -10.42 9.98 6.26
C VAL A 361 -10.74 10.66 7.59
N THR A 362 -11.39 9.93 8.49
CA THR A 362 -11.71 10.43 9.84
C THR A 362 -11.19 9.51 10.94
N HIS A 363 -10.86 8.27 10.63
CA HIS A 363 -10.31 7.28 11.56
C HIS A 363 -8.83 7.04 11.25
N PHE A 364 -7.97 7.29 12.25
CA PHE A 364 -6.51 7.24 12.12
C PHE A 364 -5.87 6.06 12.85
N GLU A 365 -6.68 5.19 13.44
CA GLU A 365 -6.30 3.85 13.88
C GLU A 365 -7.15 2.88 13.06
N THR A 366 -6.53 2.10 12.16
CA THR A 366 -7.26 1.34 11.15
C THR A 366 -6.49 0.13 10.61
N GLN A 367 -7.13 -0.63 9.72
CA GLN A 367 -6.65 -1.87 9.13
C GLN A 367 -5.79 -1.60 7.87
N GLU A 368 -4.50 -1.35 8.03
CA GLU A 368 -3.62 -1.14 6.87
C GLU A 368 -3.27 -2.48 6.18
N PRO A 369 -3.22 -2.55 4.84
CA PRO A 369 -2.96 -3.80 4.11
C PRO A 369 -1.65 -4.49 4.52
N SER A 370 -0.63 -3.72 4.88
CA SER A 370 0.68 -4.25 5.28
C SER A 370 0.64 -4.95 6.64
N ASP A 371 -0.34 -4.66 7.50
CA ASP A 371 -0.43 -5.28 8.83
C ASP A 371 -0.75 -6.77 8.78
N LEU A 372 -1.41 -7.23 7.71
CA LEU A 372 -1.73 -8.65 7.51
C LEU A 372 -0.48 -9.53 7.40
N GLU A 373 0.64 -8.99 6.92
CA GLU A 373 1.89 -9.74 6.95
C GLU A 373 2.32 -10.05 8.38
N TYR A 374 2.08 -9.12 9.32
CA TYR A 374 2.48 -9.27 10.72
C TYR A 374 1.47 -10.08 11.55
N ASP A 375 0.24 -10.25 11.08
CA ASP A 375 -0.81 -10.99 11.81
C ASP A 375 -0.44 -12.47 11.99
N PRO A 376 -0.28 -12.98 13.22
CA PRO A 376 0.21 -14.34 13.46
C PRO A 376 -0.79 -15.45 13.06
N GLN A 377 -2.03 -15.11 12.69
CA GLN A 377 -3.04 -16.04 12.21
C GLN A 377 -2.83 -16.42 10.74
N LEU A 378 -2.01 -15.67 10.01
CA LEU A 378 -1.76 -15.85 8.58
C LEU A 378 -0.36 -16.40 8.31
N ALA A 379 -0.23 -17.33 7.38
CA ALA A 379 1.03 -17.75 6.79
C ALA A 379 1.26 -17.04 5.45
N VAL A 380 2.52 -16.77 5.10
CA VAL A 380 2.89 -16.21 3.79
C VAL A 380 3.16 -17.37 2.86
N VAL A 381 2.29 -17.61 1.87
CA VAL A 381 2.38 -18.79 0.98
C VAL A 381 3.29 -18.54 -0.22
N ALA A 382 3.18 -17.36 -0.80
CA ALA A 382 3.95 -16.98 -1.97
C ALA A 382 3.99 -15.48 -2.16
N GLU A 383 4.94 -15.04 -2.98
CA GLU A 383 5.17 -13.64 -3.25
C GLU A 383 5.72 -13.45 -4.65
N TRP A 384 5.04 -12.63 -5.44
CA TRP A 384 5.51 -12.18 -6.76
C TRP A 384 5.99 -10.75 -6.68
N ARG A 385 7.22 -10.53 -7.11
CA ARG A 385 7.80 -9.21 -7.33
C ARG A 385 8.32 -9.19 -8.76
N ASP A 386 8.06 -8.13 -9.52
CA ASP A 386 8.74 -7.93 -10.79
C ASP A 386 10.06 -7.18 -10.55
N PRO A 387 11.24 -7.83 -10.74
CA PRO A 387 12.53 -7.16 -10.55
C PRO A 387 12.71 -5.95 -11.48
N THR A 388 11.98 -5.88 -12.60
CA THR A 388 12.05 -4.77 -13.54
C THR A 388 11.33 -3.51 -13.05
N THR A 389 10.32 -3.68 -12.18
CA THR A 389 9.56 -2.56 -11.59
C THR A 389 9.99 -2.23 -10.15
N LEU A 390 10.85 -3.05 -9.54
CA LEU A 390 11.30 -2.86 -8.15
C LEU A 390 11.90 -1.46 -7.90
N LEU A 391 12.77 -0.98 -8.78
CA LEU A 391 13.34 0.37 -8.65
C LEU A 391 12.26 1.45 -8.76
N ALA A 392 11.26 1.25 -9.62
CA ALA A 392 10.17 2.21 -9.77
C ALA A 392 9.33 2.27 -8.47
N ASP A 393 9.06 1.13 -7.84
CA ASP A 393 8.36 1.10 -6.54
C ASP A 393 9.17 1.81 -5.45
N HIS A 394 10.47 1.54 -5.35
CA HIS A 394 11.36 2.20 -4.38
C HIS A 394 11.44 3.72 -4.60
N VAL A 395 11.45 4.16 -5.86
CA VAL A 395 11.37 5.59 -6.20
C VAL A 395 10.04 6.19 -5.78
N ASP A 396 8.90 5.53 -6.06
CA ASP A 396 7.58 6.03 -5.67
C ASP A 396 7.48 6.14 -4.13
N ASN A 397 7.97 5.14 -3.40
CA ASN A 397 8.01 5.16 -1.93
C ASN A 397 8.89 6.31 -1.41
N ALA A 398 10.10 6.49 -1.96
CA ALA A 398 10.99 7.58 -1.56
C ALA A 398 10.42 8.98 -1.86
N VAL A 399 9.70 9.12 -2.98
CA VAL A 399 8.99 10.35 -3.34
C VAL A 399 7.89 10.66 -2.33
N VAL A 400 7.07 9.67 -1.97
CA VAL A 400 6.03 9.83 -0.96
C VAL A 400 6.63 10.16 0.40
N ASP A 401 7.67 9.45 0.84
CA ASP A 401 8.34 9.73 2.12
C ASP A 401 8.80 11.21 2.17
N ALA A 402 9.42 11.72 1.10
CA ALA A 402 9.85 13.12 1.02
C ALA A 402 8.68 14.13 1.00
N MET A 403 7.56 13.76 0.39
CA MET A 403 6.33 14.57 0.39
C MET A 403 5.67 14.60 1.78
N LEU A 404 5.63 13.47 2.49
CA LEU A 404 5.08 13.39 3.85
C LEU A 404 5.93 14.17 4.85
N GLU A 405 7.26 14.15 4.72
CA GLU A 405 8.12 15.07 5.47
C GLU A 405 7.81 16.54 5.18
N GLY A 406 7.38 16.85 3.95
CA GLY A 406 6.86 18.17 3.58
C GLY A 406 5.55 18.51 4.28
N ALA A 407 4.61 17.56 4.32
CA ALA A 407 3.35 17.70 5.05
C ALA A 407 3.59 18.03 6.53
N GLU A 408 4.56 17.37 7.17
CA GLU A 408 4.96 17.66 8.56
C GLU A 408 5.55 19.07 8.75
N ARG A 409 6.13 19.66 7.69
CA ARG A 409 6.60 21.04 7.69
C ARG A 409 5.52 22.06 7.30
N GLY A 410 4.30 21.59 7.02
CA GLY A 410 3.15 22.44 6.69
C GLY A 410 2.81 22.54 5.20
N ASP A 411 3.40 21.70 4.33
CA ASP A 411 2.98 21.65 2.92
C ASP A 411 1.51 21.22 2.83
N THR A 412 0.71 21.95 2.06
CA THR A 412 -0.73 21.69 1.89
C THR A 412 -1.04 21.09 0.52
N LEU A 413 -2.17 20.38 0.42
CA LEU A 413 -2.72 19.88 -0.84
C LEU A 413 -3.73 20.87 -1.45
N ASP A 414 -3.39 22.16 -1.48
CA ASP A 414 -4.29 23.21 -1.93
C ASP A 414 -4.61 23.15 -3.42
N TYR A 415 -5.73 23.78 -3.79
CA TYR A 415 -6.22 23.90 -5.15
C TYR A 415 -6.76 25.31 -5.41
N ALA A 416 -6.71 25.73 -6.67
CA ALA A 416 -7.28 27.01 -7.07
C ALA A 416 -8.81 26.99 -6.86
N TRP A 417 -9.33 27.97 -6.12
CA TRP A 417 -10.76 28.09 -5.78
C TRP A 417 -11.67 28.06 -7.03
N THR A 418 -11.19 28.59 -8.15
CA THR A 418 -11.91 28.59 -9.44
C THR A 418 -12.16 27.18 -10.00
N LEU A 419 -11.41 26.16 -9.57
CA LEU A 419 -11.60 24.77 -9.96
C LEU A 419 -12.75 24.09 -9.20
N LEU A 420 -13.31 24.70 -8.15
CA LEU A 420 -14.43 24.13 -7.40
C LEU A 420 -15.69 23.99 -8.24
N ALA A 421 -16.03 25.00 -9.04
CA ALA A 421 -17.22 24.96 -9.88
C ALA A 421 -17.20 23.78 -10.89
N PRO A 422 -16.16 23.60 -11.72
CA PRO A 422 -16.10 22.44 -12.60
C PRO A 422 -16.00 21.12 -11.84
N ALA A 423 -15.31 21.06 -10.69
CA ALA A 423 -15.24 19.84 -9.88
C ALA A 423 -16.60 19.44 -9.29
N ARG A 424 -17.42 20.40 -8.85
CA ARG A 424 -18.79 20.16 -8.36
C ARG A 424 -19.73 19.70 -9.46
N LEU A 425 -19.61 20.27 -10.67
CA LEU A 425 -20.35 19.79 -11.84
C LEU A 425 -19.93 18.36 -12.20
N ALA A 426 -18.63 18.05 -12.19
CA ALA A 426 -18.13 16.69 -12.39
C ALA A 426 -18.62 15.73 -11.29
N LYS A 427 -18.72 16.17 -10.03
CA LYS A 427 -19.30 15.38 -8.95
C LYS A 427 -20.78 15.11 -9.17
N LEU A 428 -21.56 16.13 -9.55
CA LEU A 428 -22.99 15.97 -9.86
C LEU A 428 -23.20 14.99 -11.02
N TYR A 429 -22.39 15.11 -12.07
CA TYR A 429 -22.38 14.17 -13.19
C TYR A 429 -22.02 12.74 -12.74
N SER A 430 -21.03 12.60 -11.87
CA SER A 430 -20.64 11.31 -11.30
C SER A 430 -21.78 10.68 -10.50
N SER A 431 -22.47 11.45 -9.66
CA SER A 431 -23.65 10.98 -8.91
C SER A 431 -24.77 10.50 -9.84
N ALA A 432 -25.00 11.20 -10.96
CA ALA A 432 -25.97 10.77 -11.96
C ALA A 432 -25.55 9.43 -12.59
N LEU A 433 -24.29 9.30 -13.03
CA LEU A 433 -23.74 8.06 -13.58
C LEU A 433 -23.81 6.89 -12.60
N ASN A 434 -23.44 7.12 -11.33
CA ASN A 434 -23.48 6.10 -10.29
C ASN A 434 -24.90 5.57 -10.07
N SER A 435 -25.92 6.42 -10.22
CA SER A 435 -27.34 6.01 -10.12
C SER A 435 -27.75 5.04 -11.25
N PHE A 436 -27.01 5.01 -12.36
CA PHE A 436 -27.18 4.06 -13.46
C PHE A 436 -26.12 2.93 -13.44
N GLY A 437 -25.34 2.80 -12.37
CA GLY A 437 -24.31 1.76 -12.25
C GLY A 437 -23.00 2.05 -12.99
N PHE A 438 -22.80 3.27 -13.50
CA PHE A 438 -21.55 3.69 -14.15
C PHE A 438 -20.61 4.42 -13.19
N VAL A 439 -19.31 4.44 -13.52
CA VAL A 439 -18.28 5.16 -12.77
C VAL A 439 -18.10 6.56 -13.35
N GLY A 440 -18.16 7.58 -12.49
CA GLY A 440 -17.93 8.97 -12.87
C GLY A 440 -16.49 9.44 -12.65
N PRO A 441 -16.13 10.63 -13.16
CA PRO A 441 -14.79 11.21 -12.99
C PRO A 441 -14.42 11.58 -11.55
N VAL A 442 -15.41 11.73 -10.66
CA VAL A 442 -15.20 11.93 -9.23
C VAL A 442 -15.76 10.73 -8.48
N PRO A 443 -14.93 9.98 -7.72
CA PRO A 443 -15.39 8.80 -6.98
C PRO A 443 -16.62 9.06 -6.10
N GLN A 444 -17.46 8.04 -5.94
CA GLN A 444 -18.77 8.18 -5.26
C GLN A 444 -18.63 8.72 -3.82
N GLY A 445 -17.66 8.24 -3.06
CA GLY A 445 -17.44 8.69 -1.68
C GLY A 445 -16.58 9.96 -1.54
N LEU A 446 -15.95 10.42 -2.62
CA LEU A 446 -15.04 11.57 -2.56
C LEU A 446 -15.79 12.89 -2.82
N SER A 447 -15.46 13.93 -2.06
CA SER A 447 -15.98 15.29 -2.31
C SER A 447 -15.28 15.94 -3.51
N ALA A 448 -15.90 16.98 -4.09
CA ALA A 448 -15.27 17.75 -5.18
C ALA A 448 -13.92 18.37 -4.75
N ALA A 449 -13.82 18.87 -3.51
CA ALA A 449 -12.58 19.37 -2.94
C ALA A 449 -11.56 18.24 -2.76
N GLY A 450 -11.97 17.11 -2.20
CA GLY A 450 -11.12 15.92 -2.06
C GLY A 450 -10.52 15.47 -3.39
N ALA A 451 -11.33 15.44 -4.46
CA ALA A 451 -10.85 15.12 -5.80
C ALA A 451 -9.79 16.09 -6.33
N LEU A 452 -9.94 17.39 -6.05
CA LEU A 452 -8.93 18.39 -6.41
C LEU A 452 -7.65 18.21 -5.59
N ARG A 453 -7.75 17.90 -4.28
CA ARG A 453 -6.59 17.58 -3.44
C ARG A 453 -5.86 16.32 -3.93
N THR A 454 -6.59 15.26 -4.29
CA THR A 454 -6.00 14.03 -4.86
C THR A 454 -5.27 14.34 -6.17
N ARG A 455 -5.86 15.18 -7.03
CA ARG A 455 -5.22 15.62 -8.27
C ARG A 455 -3.97 16.46 -8.02
N ARG A 456 -3.95 17.29 -6.97
CA ARG A 456 -2.76 18.04 -6.52
C ARG A 456 -1.66 17.07 -6.08
N PHE A 457 -1.99 16.12 -5.21
CA PHE A 457 -1.07 15.09 -4.74
C PHE A 457 -0.43 14.31 -5.91
N VAL A 458 -1.25 13.76 -6.81
CA VAL A 458 -0.77 12.99 -7.98
C VAL A 458 0.16 13.82 -8.87
N ARG A 459 -0.17 15.11 -9.08
CA ARG A 459 0.65 16.01 -9.90
C ARG A 459 1.99 16.31 -9.24
N THR A 460 1.99 16.64 -7.95
CA THR A 460 3.22 16.90 -7.20
C THR A 460 4.11 15.65 -7.19
N HIS A 461 3.54 14.48 -6.90
CA HIS A 461 4.25 13.20 -6.96
C HIS A 461 4.91 12.99 -8.33
N ALA A 462 4.17 13.14 -9.44
CA ALA A 462 4.73 12.97 -10.78
C ALA A 462 5.92 13.92 -11.05
N GLN A 463 5.82 15.19 -10.66
CA GLN A 463 6.90 16.17 -10.83
C GLN A 463 8.15 15.78 -10.04
N VAL A 464 7.99 15.40 -8.77
CA VAL A 464 9.10 14.98 -7.90
C VAL A 464 9.72 13.70 -8.45
N ARG A 465 8.91 12.70 -8.78
CA ARG A 465 9.32 11.43 -9.38
C ARG A 465 10.15 11.61 -10.63
N ASP A 466 9.69 12.43 -11.58
CA ASP A 466 10.43 12.71 -12.82
C ASP A 466 11.81 13.29 -12.55
N ARG A 467 11.92 14.15 -11.53
CA ARG A 467 13.20 14.71 -11.08
C ARG A 467 14.07 13.65 -10.41
N VAL A 468 13.52 12.82 -9.52
CA VAL A 468 14.24 11.73 -8.86
C VAL A 468 14.80 10.77 -9.90
N LEU A 469 14.01 10.33 -10.88
CA LEU A 469 14.48 9.43 -11.95
C LEU A 469 15.64 10.02 -12.76
N ARG A 470 15.69 11.35 -12.97
CA ARG A 470 16.85 12.00 -13.58
C ARG A 470 18.09 11.93 -12.69
N LEU A 471 17.92 12.17 -11.38
CA LEU A 471 19.00 12.11 -10.40
C LEU A 471 19.51 10.68 -10.19
N VAL A 472 18.64 9.68 -10.21
CA VAL A 472 19.00 8.26 -10.16
C VAL A 472 19.89 7.88 -11.34
N ARG A 473 19.49 8.26 -12.57
CA ARG A 473 20.34 8.01 -13.76
C ARG A 473 21.68 8.73 -13.70
N GLU A 474 21.74 9.92 -13.08
CA GLU A 474 23.01 10.63 -12.86
C GLU A 474 23.88 9.91 -11.82
N PHE A 475 23.28 9.47 -10.72
CA PHE A 475 23.95 8.66 -9.71
C PHE A 475 24.55 7.40 -10.31
N GLU A 476 23.76 6.62 -11.05
CA GLU A 476 24.20 5.38 -11.69
C GLU A 476 25.36 5.62 -12.67
N ARG A 477 25.30 6.67 -13.49
CA ARG A 477 26.40 7.04 -14.40
C ARG A 477 27.69 7.39 -13.67
N ASN A 478 27.58 8.10 -12.54
CA ASN A 478 28.73 8.59 -11.79
C ASN A 478 29.33 7.55 -10.85
N ARG A 479 28.51 6.63 -10.33
CA ARG A 479 28.88 5.68 -9.28
C ARG A 479 28.97 4.24 -9.77
N GLY A 480 28.32 3.90 -10.88
CA GLY A 480 28.33 2.56 -11.47
C GLY A 480 27.53 1.52 -10.69
N TYR A 481 26.49 1.94 -9.95
CA TYR A 481 25.50 1.08 -9.28
C TYR A 481 24.20 1.85 -8.98
N VAL A 482 23.14 1.12 -8.65
CA VAL A 482 21.81 1.68 -8.35
C VAL A 482 21.82 2.29 -6.95
N PRO A 483 21.32 3.52 -6.74
CA PRO A 483 21.30 4.14 -5.42
C PRO A 483 20.46 3.31 -4.43
N PRO A 484 20.99 2.99 -3.25
CA PRO A 484 20.22 2.31 -2.21
C PRO A 484 19.11 3.21 -1.67
N TYR A 485 18.11 2.65 -0.98
CA TYR A 485 16.92 3.41 -0.54
C TYR A 485 17.23 4.70 0.24
N TRP A 486 18.22 4.70 1.13
CA TRP A 486 18.58 5.92 1.87
C TRP A 486 19.13 7.03 0.97
N GLU A 487 19.82 6.69 -0.12
CA GLU A 487 20.21 7.66 -1.15
C GLU A 487 19.01 8.10 -1.98
N LEU A 488 18.09 7.18 -2.33
CA LEU A 488 16.84 7.54 -3.02
C LEU A 488 16.03 8.57 -2.22
N VAL A 489 15.90 8.40 -0.91
CA VAL A 489 15.24 9.37 -0.03
C VAL A 489 15.95 10.73 -0.04
N LYS A 490 17.30 10.77 -0.02
CA LYS A 490 18.04 12.03 -0.15
C LYS A 490 17.79 12.71 -1.50
N LEU A 491 17.77 11.94 -2.60
CA LEU A 491 17.46 12.44 -3.93
C LEU A 491 16.02 12.96 -4.01
N ALA A 492 15.06 12.26 -3.38
CA ALA A 492 13.66 12.67 -3.30
C ALA A 492 13.46 13.95 -2.49
N ARG A 493 14.10 14.08 -1.32
CA ARG A 493 14.11 15.32 -0.53
C ARG A 493 14.66 16.50 -1.34
N ARG A 494 15.77 16.31 -2.05
CA ARG A 494 16.35 17.32 -2.94
C ARG A 494 15.41 17.68 -4.10
N ALA A 495 14.76 16.69 -4.70
CA ALA A 495 13.82 16.92 -5.79
C ALA A 495 12.58 17.69 -5.32
N HIS A 496 12.05 17.31 -4.16
CA HIS A 496 10.87 17.94 -3.56
C HIS A 496 11.13 19.41 -3.18
N SER A 497 12.26 19.71 -2.53
CA SER A 497 12.61 21.10 -2.17
C SER A 497 12.80 22.01 -3.38
N GLN A 498 13.35 21.49 -4.47
CA GLN A 498 13.52 22.24 -5.73
C GLN A 498 12.18 22.57 -6.40
N ILE A 499 11.16 21.74 -6.22
CA ILE A 499 9.81 21.96 -6.78
C ILE A 499 9.02 22.90 -5.86
N GLY A 500 9.13 22.73 -4.53
CA GLY A 500 8.48 23.59 -3.54
C GLY A 500 9.02 25.02 -3.52
N GLY A 501 10.32 25.23 -3.72
CA GLY A 501 10.95 26.55 -3.73
C GLY A 501 10.74 27.37 -5.02
N GLY A 502 10.06 26.84 -6.03
CA GLY A 502 9.85 27.49 -7.33
C GLY A 502 8.50 28.18 -7.52
N GLY A 503 7.70 28.30 -6.47
CA GLY A 503 6.32 28.83 -6.53
C GLY A 503 6.00 29.87 -5.47
N GLY A 504 6.93 30.78 -5.21
CA GLY A 504 6.69 32.02 -4.47
C GLY A 504 6.28 33.15 -5.40
#